data_AF-A0A914SDR1-F1
#
_entry.id   AF-A0A914SDR1-F1
#
_cell.length_a   1.000
_cell.length_b   1.000
_cell.length_c   1.000
_cell.angle_alpha   90.00
_cell.angle_beta   90.00
_cell.angle_gamma   90.00
#
_symmetry.space_group_name_H-M   'P 1'
#
loop_
_entity.id
_entity.type
_entity.pdbx_description
1 polymer ?
#
loop_
_entity_poly.entity_id
_entity_poly.type
_entity_poly.pdbx_seq_one_letter_code
_entity_poly.pdbx_strand_id
1 'polypeptide(L)'
;QLLIECIYFVTNVKNHVVDPLRIVDFNPTRDRQKLLREQGVLGQVFDLLRAPFLPRQGTSEMPPLLNSPQELTESRNEVFQKMFQLCYSLLRYSQVGYRKNQEFLAEKFDQIQEQIGFNLLAEDTMTAVLHNNPKLLEKYVKTPHVERFVELVRNNRCGKFLDYLADLCVCKGEANKKIQELICNSVLSEKNRDIFMKTEMAFPHSEDGKSDIYICWEETFIRGSCKSLVSCAHSQVDEDKEMIDYYRHQLGLLAQMCQDQQYLAIDPPPERKLLNLSSELPIGLVLQCIADNRLPCDIRASFARLMLHLHVVRGSPVTAVRHARLWRDIPEEVSVKQYSNAMEDSIRTKHLKNMCTIVEEYLEGLKKKIVIGEPVLKDSAGYCDENRLTFEIVTLARALAQFGFYSFSDLLKLAQNLLAITDSNPKPISNH
;
A
#
# COMPACT_ATOMS: atom_id res chain seq x y z
N GLN A 1 -1.71 12.27 -33.53
CA GLN A 1 -0.30 12.05 -33.96
C GLN A 1 0.71 12.86 -33.18
N LEU A 2 0.65 14.19 -33.13
CA LEU A 2 1.70 15.01 -32.50
C LEU A 2 2.01 14.62 -31.04
N LEU A 3 1.00 14.41 -30.20
CA LEU A 3 1.20 13.96 -28.81
C LEU A 3 1.95 12.62 -28.73
N ILE A 4 1.69 11.70 -29.66
CA ILE A 4 2.35 10.38 -29.72
C ILE A 4 3.84 10.57 -30.03
N GLU A 5 4.16 11.39 -31.02
CA GLU A 5 5.56 11.71 -31.37
C GLU A 5 6.28 12.41 -30.20
N CYS A 6 5.61 13.31 -29.48
CA CYS A 6 6.16 13.92 -28.26
C CYS A 6 6.46 12.88 -27.17
N ILE A 7 5.59 11.87 -27.01
CA ILE A 7 5.80 10.77 -26.06
C ILE A 7 7.01 9.94 -26.47
N TYR A 8 7.12 9.51 -27.74
CA TYR A 8 8.30 8.77 -28.20
C TYR A 8 9.59 9.59 -28.11
N PHE A 9 9.50 10.90 -28.40
CA PHE A 9 10.60 11.83 -28.23
C PHE A 9 11.08 11.86 -26.77
N VAL A 10 10.20 12.08 -25.79
CA VAL A 10 10.63 12.18 -24.39
C VAL A 10 11.07 10.85 -23.78
N THR A 11 10.42 9.75 -24.15
CA THR A 11 10.73 8.40 -23.66
C THR A 11 11.96 7.77 -24.34
N ASN A 12 12.41 8.35 -25.46
CA ASN A 12 13.52 7.85 -26.26
C ASN A 12 13.31 6.43 -26.80
N VAL A 13 12.06 6.04 -26.99
CA VAL A 13 11.68 4.76 -27.59
C VAL A 13 11.88 4.83 -29.10
N LYS A 14 12.65 3.90 -29.66
CA LYS A 14 12.91 3.81 -31.11
C LYS A 14 11.82 3.07 -31.87
N ASN A 15 11.06 2.21 -31.18
CA ASN A 15 10.02 1.40 -31.80
C ASN A 15 8.64 2.09 -31.66
N HIS A 16 8.18 2.74 -32.71
CA HIS A 16 6.90 3.46 -32.74
C HIS A 16 5.67 2.54 -32.81
N VAL A 17 5.86 1.21 -32.77
CA VAL A 17 4.79 0.21 -32.68
C VAL A 17 4.30 0.03 -31.23
N VAL A 18 5.09 0.43 -30.24
CA VAL A 18 4.72 0.32 -28.82
C VAL A 18 3.61 1.31 -28.48
N ASP A 19 2.54 0.86 -27.83
CA ASP A 19 1.44 1.77 -27.43
C ASP A 19 1.99 2.93 -26.57
N PRO A 20 1.82 4.19 -26.98
CA PRO A 20 2.33 5.35 -26.25
C PRO A 20 1.77 5.48 -24.82
N LEU A 21 0.61 4.88 -24.53
CA LEU A 21 0.05 4.88 -23.18
C LEU A 21 0.69 3.85 -22.24
N ARG A 22 1.40 2.85 -22.76
CA ARG A 22 1.87 1.68 -21.99
C ARG A 22 3.36 1.40 -22.19
N ILE A 23 4.18 2.46 -22.19
CA ILE A 23 5.63 2.34 -22.27
C ILE A 23 6.16 2.03 -20.86
N VAL A 24 6.69 0.82 -20.68
CA VAL A 24 7.25 0.36 -19.40
C VAL A 24 8.76 0.62 -19.34
N ASP A 25 9.49 0.22 -20.38
CA ASP A 25 10.94 0.38 -20.48
C ASP A 25 11.30 1.64 -21.26
N PHE A 26 11.63 2.72 -20.55
CA PHE A 26 12.07 3.97 -21.15
C PHE A 26 13.22 4.61 -20.38
N ASN A 27 14.04 5.39 -21.08
CA ASN A 27 15.16 6.11 -20.49
C ASN A 27 15.13 7.58 -20.95
N PRO A 28 14.40 8.44 -20.23
CA PRO A 28 14.17 9.80 -20.66
C PRO A 28 15.45 10.64 -20.50
N THR A 29 15.82 11.37 -21.55
CA THR A 29 16.98 12.26 -21.51
C THR A 29 16.59 13.62 -20.91
N ARG A 30 17.40 14.14 -19.99
CA ARG A 30 17.14 15.43 -19.32
C ARG A 30 16.99 16.60 -20.30
N ASP A 31 17.74 16.61 -21.41
CA ASP A 31 17.67 17.69 -22.39
C ASP A 31 16.33 17.73 -23.13
N ARG A 32 15.77 16.57 -23.50
CA ARG A 32 14.44 16.49 -24.12
C ARG A 32 13.34 16.89 -23.15
N GLN A 33 13.42 16.43 -21.90
CA GLN A 33 12.48 16.84 -20.86
C GLN A 33 12.56 18.35 -20.57
N LYS A 34 13.76 18.92 -20.57
CA LYS A 34 14.01 20.36 -20.41
C LYS A 34 13.45 21.15 -21.59
N LEU A 35 13.67 20.68 -22.81
CA LEU A 35 13.16 21.31 -24.04
C LEU A 35 11.64 21.42 -24.01
N LEU A 36 10.93 20.35 -23.65
CA LEU A 36 9.46 20.38 -23.54
C LEU A 36 8.96 21.44 -22.55
N ARG A 37 9.65 21.63 -21.43
CA ARG A 37 9.29 22.66 -20.44
C ARG A 37 9.62 24.07 -20.97
N GLU A 38 10.85 24.29 -21.41
CA GLU A 38 11.35 25.63 -21.75
C GLU A 38 10.78 26.19 -23.06
N GLN A 39 10.37 25.31 -23.99
CA GLN A 39 9.64 25.72 -25.19
C GLN A 39 8.12 25.82 -24.95
N GLY A 40 7.66 25.72 -23.71
CA GLY A 40 6.26 25.90 -23.34
C GLY A 40 5.32 24.77 -23.74
N VAL A 41 5.83 23.64 -24.27
CA VAL A 41 5.01 22.49 -24.70
C VAL A 41 4.17 21.96 -23.54
N LEU A 42 4.77 21.80 -22.35
CA LEU A 42 4.03 21.33 -21.17
C LEU A 42 2.91 22.30 -20.74
N GLY A 43 3.14 23.61 -20.89
CA GLY A 43 2.11 24.62 -20.64
C GLY A 43 0.93 24.49 -21.60
N GLN A 44 1.23 24.36 -22.89
CA GLN A 44 0.21 24.15 -23.93
C GLN A 44 -0.57 22.84 -23.74
N VAL A 45 0.06 21.79 -23.20
CA VAL A 45 -0.65 20.55 -22.85
C VAL A 45 -1.68 20.78 -21.75
N PHE A 46 -1.36 21.57 -20.72
CA PHE A 46 -2.35 21.96 -19.70
C PHE A 46 -3.46 22.84 -20.27
N ASP A 47 -3.13 23.78 -21.16
CA ASP A 47 -4.14 24.61 -21.83
C ASP A 47 -5.07 23.74 -22.69
N LEU A 48 -4.54 22.72 -23.38
CA LEU A 48 -5.31 21.75 -24.15
C LEU A 48 -6.23 20.90 -23.28
N LEU A 49 -5.81 20.52 -22.06
CA LEU A 49 -6.64 19.80 -21.09
C LEU A 49 -7.79 20.66 -20.56
N ARG A 50 -7.71 21.99 -20.64
CA ARG A 50 -8.76 22.92 -20.17
C ARG A 50 -9.66 23.43 -21.30
N ALA A 51 -9.10 23.64 -22.49
CA ALA A 51 -9.77 24.31 -23.60
C ALA A 51 -11.16 23.75 -23.95
N PRO A 52 -11.41 22.42 -23.94
CA PRO A 52 -12.73 21.86 -24.24
C PRO A 52 -13.85 22.29 -23.27
N PHE A 53 -13.48 22.65 -22.03
CA PHE A 53 -14.43 23.02 -20.97
C PHE A 53 -14.64 24.53 -20.83
N LEU A 54 -13.87 25.34 -21.57
CA LEU A 54 -13.97 26.79 -21.52
C LEU A 54 -15.03 27.30 -22.51
N PRO A 55 -15.75 28.40 -22.17
CA PRO A 55 -16.69 29.02 -23.08
C PRO A 55 -15.99 29.47 -24.36
N ARG A 56 -16.62 29.24 -25.50
CA ARG A 56 -16.03 29.57 -26.81
C ARG A 56 -16.27 31.03 -27.13
N GLN A 57 -15.19 31.76 -27.41
CA GLN A 57 -15.26 33.16 -27.81
C GLN A 57 -15.77 33.28 -29.26
N GLY A 58 -16.85 34.05 -29.44
CA GLY A 58 -17.48 34.37 -30.72
C GLY A 58 -18.39 35.61 -30.57
N THR A 59 -19.04 36.04 -31.65
CA THR A 59 -20.00 37.17 -31.66
C THR A 59 -21.22 36.97 -30.74
N SER A 60 -21.40 35.77 -30.21
CA SER A 60 -22.33 35.42 -29.14
C SER A 60 -21.64 34.34 -28.28
N GLU A 61 -21.79 34.39 -26.96
CA GLU A 61 -21.21 33.38 -26.06
C GLU A 61 -21.74 31.99 -26.44
N MET A 62 -20.86 31.15 -27.00
CA MET A 62 -21.23 29.77 -27.33
C MET A 62 -20.86 28.85 -26.17
N PRO A 63 -21.69 27.83 -25.88
CA PRO A 63 -21.40 26.87 -24.82
C PRO A 63 -20.08 26.14 -25.09
N PRO A 64 -19.40 25.68 -24.02
CA PRO A 64 -18.17 24.90 -24.13
C PRO A 64 -18.39 23.62 -24.97
N LEU A 65 -17.30 23.02 -25.45
CA LEU A 65 -17.40 21.77 -26.21
C LEU A 65 -17.88 20.62 -25.33
N LEU A 66 -17.46 20.62 -24.07
CA LEU A 66 -17.85 19.67 -23.04
C LEU A 66 -18.23 20.45 -21.78
N ASN A 67 -19.35 20.12 -21.13
CA ASN A 67 -19.74 20.82 -19.90
C ASN A 67 -19.06 20.25 -18.66
N SER A 68 -18.65 18.98 -18.71
CA SER A 68 -17.96 18.33 -17.59
C SER A 68 -17.02 17.22 -18.08
N PRO A 69 -15.99 16.88 -17.28
CA PRO A 69 -15.13 15.73 -17.58
C PRO A 69 -15.89 14.39 -17.65
N GLN A 70 -17.10 14.29 -17.09
CA GLN A 70 -17.94 13.08 -17.19
C GLN A 70 -18.32 12.78 -18.64
N GLU A 71 -18.55 13.80 -19.46
CA GLU A 71 -18.90 13.64 -20.89
C GLU A 71 -17.78 12.96 -21.70
N LEU A 72 -16.53 12.98 -21.20
CA LEU A 72 -15.41 12.26 -21.84
C LEU A 72 -15.54 10.74 -21.77
N THR A 73 -16.36 10.21 -20.87
CA THR A 73 -16.61 8.76 -20.76
C THR A 73 -17.62 8.24 -21.78
N GLU A 74 -18.30 9.14 -22.50
CA GLU A 74 -19.28 8.78 -23.51
C GLU A 74 -18.59 8.33 -24.81
N SER A 75 -19.13 7.30 -25.48
CA SER A 75 -18.54 6.72 -26.70
C SER A 75 -18.36 7.73 -27.84
N ARG A 76 -19.21 8.76 -27.93
CA ARG A 76 -19.06 9.84 -28.92
C ARG A 76 -17.79 10.67 -28.73
N ASN A 77 -17.21 10.67 -27.53
CA ASN A 77 -16.06 11.49 -27.14
C ASN A 77 -14.77 10.68 -26.97
N GLU A 78 -14.71 9.42 -27.44
CA GLU A 78 -13.53 8.55 -27.35
C GLU A 78 -12.24 9.20 -27.87
N VAL A 79 -12.34 10.01 -28.93
CA VAL A 79 -11.18 10.73 -29.49
C VAL A 79 -10.63 11.75 -28.48
N PHE A 80 -11.50 12.49 -27.78
CA PHE A 80 -11.10 13.41 -26.72
C PHE A 80 -10.53 12.64 -25.52
N GLN A 81 -11.17 11.54 -25.11
CA GLN A 81 -10.65 10.70 -24.03
C GLN A 81 -9.23 10.21 -24.34
N LYS A 82 -8.99 9.68 -25.55
CA LYS A 82 -7.66 9.23 -25.98
C LYS A 82 -6.66 10.39 -26.04
N MET A 83 -7.08 11.56 -26.51
CA MET A 83 -6.23 12.76 -26.50
C MET A 83 -5.80 13.14 -25.08
N PHE A 84 -6.72 13.13 -24.11
CA PHE A 84 -6.43 13.44 -22.71
C PHE A 84 -5.49 12.41 -22.07
N GLN A 85 -5.71 11.12 -22.32
CA GLN A 85 -4.80 10.06 -21.88
C GLN A 85 -3.38 10.25 -22.43
N LEU A 86 -3.23 10.68 -23.68
CA LEU A 86 -1.93 11.00 -24.27
C LEU A 86 -1.30 12.24 -23.62
N CYS A 87 -2.09 13.28 -23.34
CA CYS A 87 -1.62 14.46 -22.62
C CYS A 87 -1.07 14.09 -21.23
N TYR A 88 -1.84 13.33 -20.44
CA TYR A 88 -1.40 12.88 -19.12
C TYR A 88 -0.19 11.94 -19.19
N SER A 89 -0.14 11.05 -20.19
CA SER A 89 1.04 10.21 -20.42
C SER A 89 2.29 11.04 -20.71
N LEU A 90 2.18 12.06 -21.58
CA LEU A 90 3.29 12.95 -21.90
C LEU A 90 3.78 13.69 -20.64
N LEU A 91 2.86 14.25 -19.84
CA LEU A 91 3.15 14.87 -18.56
C LEU A 91 3.87 13.90 -17.62
N ARG A 92 3.33 12.68 -17.44
CA ARG A 92 3.91 11.62 -16.62
C ARG A 92 5.33 11.26 -17.06
N TYR A 93 5.61 11.03 -18.34
CA TYR A 93 6.97 10.68 -18.78
C TYR A 93 7.94 11.87 -18.69
N SER A 94 7.46 13.10 -18.90
CA SER A 94 8.29 14.31 -18.86
C SER A 94 8.86 14.65 -17.47
N GLN A 95 8.23 14.20 -16.39
CA GLN A 95 8.67 14.52 -15.02
C GLN A 95 9.64 13.49 -14.43
N VAL A 96 9.67 12.27 -14.96
CA VAL A 96 10.42 11.13 -14.38
C VAL A 96 11.88 11.50 -14.13
N GLY A 97 12.30 11.41 -12.87
CA GLY A 97 13.68 11.69 -12.46
C GLY A 97 14.10 13.16 -12.59
N TYR A 98 13.17 14.09 -12.90
CA TYR A 98 13.51 15.49 -13.15
C TYR A 98 12.70 16.48 -12.32
N ARG A 99 13.30 16.86 -11.18
CA ARG A 99 12.74 17.76 -10.17
C ARG A 99 12.09 19.05 -10.70
N LYS A 100 12.73 19.74 -11.66
CA LYS A 100 12.18 21.00 -12.19
C LYS A 100 10.85 20.80 -12.93
N ASN A 101 10.68 19.66 -13.60
CA ASN A 101 9.42 19.32 -14.25
C ASN A 101 8.38 18.89 -13.21
N GLN A 102 8.78 18.16 -12.16
CA GLN A 102 7.88 17.86 -11.03
C GLN A 102 7.33 19.12 -10.37
N GLU A 103 8.20 20.10 -10.08
CA GLU A 103 7.78 21.39 -9.52
C GLU A 103 6.81 22.13 -10.46
N PHE A 104 7.08 22.15 -11.78
CA PHE A 104 6.18 22.76 -12.78
C PHE A 104 4.80 22.07 -12.81
N LEU A 105 4.75 20.73 -12.82
CA LEU A 105 3.49 19.98 -12.81
C LEU A 105 2.73 20.19 -11.49
N ALA A 106 3.45 20.23 -10.37
CA ALA A 106 2.86 20.43 -9.04
C ALA A 106 2.24 21.83 -8.88
N GLU A 107 2.71 22.86 -9.59
CA GLU A 107 2.01 24.16 -9.61
C GLU A 107 0.64 24.12 -10.30
N LYS A 108 0.36 23.09 -11.08
CA LYS A 108 -0.92 22.88 -11.79
C LYS A 108 -1.76 21.77 -11.17
N PHE A 109 -1.49 21.42 -9.91
CA PHE A 109 -2.09 20.28 -9.23
C PHE A 109 -3.63 20.34 -9.18
N ASP A 110 -4.19 21.52 -8.91
CA ASP A 110 -5.64 21.74 -8.89
C ASP A 110 -6.29 21.35 -10.24
N GLN A 111 -5.61 21.62 -11.36
CA GLN A 111 -6.11 21.26 -12.70
C GLN A 111 -6.06 19.75 -12.96
N ILE A 112 -5.06 19.07 -12.41
CA ILE A 112 -4.99 17.60 -12.49
C ILE A 112 -6.10 16.99 -11.64
N GLN A 113 -6.35 17.55 -10.45
CA GLN A 113 -7.36 17.07 -9.51
C GLN A 113 -8.78 17.07 -10.08
N GLU A 114 -9.17 18.11 -10.81
CA GLU A 114 -10.50 18.24 -11.43
C GLU A 114 -10.83 17.09 -12.40
N GLN A 115 -9.81 16.41 -12.93
CA GLN A 115 -9.93 15.39 -13.97
C GLN A 115 -9.65 13.95 -13.48
N ILE A 116 -9.46 13.75 -12.18
CA ILE A 116 -9.25 12.42 -11.59
C ILE A 116 -10.56 11.63 -11.59
N GLY A 117 -10.46 10.33 -11.90
CA GLY A 117 -11.59 9.40 -11.82
C GLY A 117 -12.41 9.28 -13.11
N PHE A 118 -11.98 9.93 -14.19
CA PHE A 118 -12.60 9.84 -15.51
C PHE A 118 -11.82 8.94 -16.49
N ASN A 119 -10.95 8.06 -15.97
CA ASN A 119 -10.11 7.15 -16.74
C ASN A 119 -9.18 7.88 -17.75
N LEU A 120 -8.58 9.00 -17.30
CA LEU A 120 -7.74 9.87 -18.11
C LEU A 120 -6.24 9.71 -17.80
N LEU A 121 -5.86 8.83 -16.87
CA LEU A 121 -4.50 8.70 -16.33
C LEU A 121 -4.03 9.93 -15.51
N ALA A 122 -4.99 10.74 -15.04
CA ALA A 122 -4.72 11.89 -14.19
C ALA A 122 -4.16 11.44 -12.83
N GLU A 123 -4.76 10.40 -12.24
CA GLU A 123 -4.34 9.74 -11.01
C GLU A 123 -2.89 9.23 -11.07
N ASP A 124 -2.52 8.48 -12.11
CA ASP A 124 -1.17 7.96 -12.32
C ASP A 124 -0.14 9.08 -12.48
N THR A 125 -0.52 10.15 -13.18
CA THR A 125 0.35 11.32 -13.36
C THR A 125 0.56 12.01 -12.01
N MET A 126 -0.51 12.12 -11.23
CA MET A 126 -0.48 12.79 -9.95
C MET A 126 0.37 12.04 -8.92
N THR A 127 0.17 10.73 -8.78
CA THR A 127 1.01 9.91 -7.90
C THR A 127 2.45 9.91 -8.36
N ALA A 128 2.72 9.80 -9.66
CA ALA A 128 4.08 9.83 -10.18
C ALA A 128 4.84 11.15 -9.93
N VAL A 129 4.14 12.30 -9.93
CA VAL A 129 4.73 13.62 -9.60
C VAL A 129 5.07 13.74 -8.12
N LEU A 130 4.22 13.20 -7.26
CA LEU A 130 4.37 13.28 -5.81
C LEU A 130 5.25 12.17 -5.23
N HIS A 131 5.38 11.05 -5.97
CA HIS A 131 6.15 9.89 -5.54
C HIS A 131 7.59 10.28 -5.24
N ASN A 132 8.06 9.91 -4.04
CA ASN A 132 9.41 10.20 -3.54
C ASN A 132 9.78 11.69 -3.41
N ASN A 133 8.80 12.61 -3.35
CA ASN A 133 9.07 14.03 -3.15
C ASN A 133 8.24 14.62 -1.98
N PRO A 134 8.69 14.44 -0.72
CA PRO A 134 7.92 14.85 0.47
C PRO A 134 7.65 16.36 0.51
N LYS A 135 8.54 17.18 -0.04
CA LYS A 135 8.37 18.64 -0.09
C LYS A 135 7.20 19.06 -0.98
N LEU A 136 7.04 18.40 -2.13
CA LEU A 136 5.91 18.67 -3.02
C LEU A 136 4.61 18.16 -2.39
N LEU A 137 4.65 16.96 -1.85
CA LEU A 137 3.52 16.35 -1.15
C LEU A 137 2.96 17.27 -0.07
N GLU A 138 3.79 17.74 0.86
CA GLU A 138 3.36 18.63 1.95
C GLU A 138 2.91 20.02 1.50
N LYS A 139 3.45 20.50 0.37
CA LYS A 139 3.11 21.81 -0.17
C LYS A 139 1.75 21.79 -0.86
N TYR A 140 1.50 20.81 -1.72
CA TYR A 140 0.35 20.81 -2.63
C TYR A 140 -0.81 19.92 -2.17
N VAL A 141 -0.56 18.81 -1.46
CA VAL A 141 -1.66 17.97 -0.95
C VAL A 141 -2.31 18.64 0.27
N LYS A 142 -3.63 18.84 0.18
CA LYS A 142 -4.49 19.47 1.20
C LYS A 142 -5.79 18.68 1.35
N THR A 143 -6.60 19.02 2.35
CA THR A 143 -7.87 18.34 2.66
C THR A 143 -8.79 18.14 1.45
N PRO A 144 -9.03 19.14 0.58
CA PRO A 144 -9.92 18.96 -0.57
C PRO A 144 -9.44 17.89 -1.55
N HIS A 145 -8.13 17.68 -1.65
CA HIS A 145 -7.54 16.64 -2.49
C HIS A 145 -7.84 15.24 -1.95
N VAL A 146 -7.72 15.06 -0.64
CA VAL A 146 -8.04 13.80 0.04
C VAL A 146 -9.54 13.53 -0.03
N GLU A 147 -10.38 14.54 0.22
CA GLU A 147 -11.84 14.43 0.12
C GLU A 147 -12.28 14.02 -1.29
N ARG A 148 -11.65 14.57 -2.33
CA ARG A 148 -11.92 14.17 -3.72
C ARG A 148 -11.60 12.70 -3.97
N PHE A 149 -10.47 12.19 -3.45
CA PHE A 149 -10.18 10.76 -3.54
C PHE A 149 -11.20 9.90 -2.81
N VAL A 150 -11.64 10.31 -1.63
CA VAL A 150 -12.69 9.60 -0.87
C VAL A 150 -14.00 9.57 -1.66
N GLU A 151 -14.39 10.66 -2.32
CA GLU A 151 -15.55 10.67 -3.22
C GLU A 151 -15.40 9.70 -4.39
N LEU A 152 -14.21 9.62 -4.98
CA LEU A 152 -13.94 8.70 -6.09
C LEU A 152 -14.00 7.23 -5.65
N VAL A 153 -13.48 6.92 -4.46
CA VAL A 153 -13.62 5.60 -3.83
C VAL A 153 -15.10 5.28 -3.63
N ARG A 154 -15.87 6.22 -3.07
CA ARG A 154 -17.31 6.03 -2.80
C ARG A 154 -18.12 5.78 -4.07
N ASN A 155 -17.86 6.56 -5.13
CA ASN A 155 -18.65 6.51 -6.36
C ASN A 155 -18.31 5.31 -7.25
N ASN A 156 -17.05 4.89 -7.28
CA ASN A 156 -16.59 3.82 -8.19
C ASN A 156 -16.35 2.48 -7.48
N ARG A 157 -16.23 2.46 -6.15
CA ARG A 157 -15.86 1.29 -5.32
C ARG A 157 -14.66 0.50 -5.87
N CYS A 158 -13.69 1.21 -6.46
CA CYS A 158 -12.49 0.62 -7.02
C CYS A 158 -11.32 0.73 -6.04
N GLY A 159 -10.70 -0.42 -5.70
CA GLY A 159 -9.60 -0.48 -4.74
C GLY A 159 -8.36 0.34 -5.14
N LYS A 160 -8.14 0.57 -6.43
CA LYS A 160 -7.00 1.37 -6.94
C LYS A 160 -6.95 2.80 -6.37
N PHE A 161 -8.11 3.40 -6.08
CA PHE A 161 -8.13 4.73 -5.48
C PHE A 161 -7.65 4.74 -4.03
N LEU A 162 -7.77 3.61 -3.31
CA LEU A 162 -7.18 3.43 -1.98
C LEU A 162 -5.65 3.29 -2.06
N ASP A 163 -5.12 2.67 -3.11
CA ASP A 163 -3.67 2.60 -3.34
C ASP A 163 -3.08 3.99 -3.52
N TYR A 164 -3.76 4.91 -4.21
CA TYR A 164 -3.28 6.29 -4.31
C TYR A 164 -3.22 6.97 -2.94
N LEU A 165 -4.22 6.78 -2.08
CA LEU A 165 -4.16 7.29 -0.70
C LEU A 165 -3.02 6.63 0.08
N ALA A 166 -2.78 5.34 -0.12
CA ALA A 166 -1.70 4.59 0.53
C ALA A 166 -0.32 5.08 0.08
N ASP A 167 -0.14 5.35 -1.22
CA ASP A 167 1.09 5.88 -1.81
C ASP A 167 1.38 7.31 -1.32
N LEU A 168 0.35 8.11 -1.03
CA LEU A 168 0.52 9.44 -0.45
C LEU A 168 0.98 9.38 1.02
N CYS A 169 0.69 8.31 1.75
CA CYS A 169 1.17 8.14 3.13
C CYS A 169 2.69 7.90 3.20
N VAL A 170 3.31 7.39 2.13
CA VAL A 170 4.71 6.91 2.13
C VAL A 170 5.56 7.64 1.10
N CYS A 171 6.74 8.08 1.50
CA CYS A 171 7.72 8.69 0.62
C CYS A 171 9.08 8.02 0.84
N LYS A 172 9.68 7.44 -0.22
CA LYS A 172 10.98 6.75 -0.15
C LYS A 172 11.05 5.64 0.91
N GLY A 173 9.92 4.97 1.16
CA GLY A 173 9.81 3.92 2.17
C GLY A 173 9.61 4.41 3.60
N GLU A 174 9.60 5.73 3.84
CA GLU A 174 9.35 6.34 5.13
C GLU A 174 7.97 7.00 5.17
N ALA A 175 7.33 7.00 6.35
CA ALA A 175 6.04 7.64 6.53
C ALA A 175 6.15 9.18 6.46
N ASN A 176 5.28 9.83 5.66
CA ASN A 176 5.10 11.28 5.77
C ASN A 176 4.06 11.59 6.85
N LYS A 177 4.52 11.86 8.08
CA LYS A 177 3.63 12.08 9.25
C LYS A 177 2.55 13.13 9.03
N LYS A 178 2.89 14.24 8.37
CA LYS A 178 1.95 15.35 8.13
C LYS A 178 0.83 14.95 7.18
N ILE A 179 1.17 14.18 6.14
CA ILE A 179 0.20 13.72 5.14
C ILE A 179 -0.60 12.55 5.66
N GLN A 180 0.03 11.62 6.39
CA GLN A 180 -0.69 10.59 7.14
C GLN A 180 -1.71 11.21 8.09
N GLU A 181 -1.35 12.25 8.87
CA GLU A 181 -2.29 12.93 9.75
C GLU A 181 -3.48 13.50 8.97
N LEU A 182 -3.22 14.17 7.84
CA LEU A 182 -4.27 14.70 6.97
C LEU A 182 -5.21 13.59 6.47
N ILE A 183 -4.64 12.50 5.98
CA ILE A 183 -5.38 11.34 5.46
C ILE A 183 -6.17 10.68 6.59
N CYS A 184 -5.58 10.44 7.76
CA CYS A 184 -6.26 9.84 8.91
C CYS A 184 -7.45 10.67 9.38
N ASN A 185 -7.29 11.99 9.51
CA ASN A 185 -8.39 12.86 9.95
C ASN A 185 -9.55 12.89 8.95
N SER A 186 -9.27 12.79 7.64
CA SER A 186 -10.31 12.81 6.61
C SER A 186 -10.94 11.43 6.41
N VAL A 187 -10.12 10.41 6.15
CA VAL A 187 -10.54 9.05 5.78
C VAL A 187 -11.19 8.31 6.96
N LEU A 188 -10.65 8.42 8.18
CA LEU A 188 -11.22 7.71 9.36
C LEU A 188 -12.37 8.48 10.03
N SER A 189 -12.80 9.59 9.45
CA SER A 189 -13.93 10.38 9.93
C SER A 189 -15.23 9.57 9.89
N GLU A 190 -16.14 9.83 10.84
CA GLU A 190 -17.49 9.24 10.86
C GLU A 190 -18.25 9.40 9.54
N LYS A 191 -18.00 10.49 8.81
CA LYS A 191 -18.64 10.79 7.52
C LYS A 191 -18.26 9.83 6.39
N ASN A 192 -17.14 9.12 6.54
CA ASN A 192 -16.52 8.33 5.48
C ASN A 192 -16.44 6.84 5.85
N ARG A 193 -17.17 6.38 6.88
CA ARG A 193 -17.15 4.96 7.28
C ARG A 193 -17.74 4.02 6.22
N ASP A 194 -18.59 4.55 5.36
CA ASP A 194 -19.26 3.83 4.29
C ASP A 194 -18.31 3.24 3.24
N ILE A 195 -17.11 3.83 3.09
CA ILE A 195 -16.10 3.34 2.15
C ILE A 195 -15.38 2.09 2.68
N PHE A 196 -15.51 1.77 3.97
CA PHE A 196 -14.82 0.64 4.58
C PHE A 196 -15.70 -0.59 4.66
N MET A 197 -15.10 -1.73 4.30
CA MET A 197 -15.64 -3.03 4.63
C MET A 197 -15.37 -3.35 6.10
N LYS A 198 -16.39 -3.79 6.82
CA LYS A 198 -16.29 -4.31 8.19
C LYS A 198 -15.76 -5.73 8.15
N THR A 199 -15.00 -6.09 9.18
CA THR A 199 -14.41 -7.42 9.34
C THR A 199 -14.82 -7.94 10.70
N GLU A 200 -15.55 -9.06 10.74
CA GLU A 200 -15.98 -9.67 11.99
C GLU A 200 -15.52 -11.11 12.09
N MET A 201 -15.21 -11.52 13.31
CA MET A 201 -14.94 -12.91 13.64
C MET A 201 -16.22 -13.54 14.17
N ALA A 202 -16.70 -14.60 13.51
CA ALA A 202 -17.82 -15.36 14.03
C ALA A 202 -17.39 -16.14 15.28
N PHE A 203 -18.32 -16.37 16.20
CA PHE A 203 -18.07 -17.27 17.31
C PHE A 203 -17.78 -18.68 16.78
N PRO A 204 -16.82 -19.42 17.35
CA PRO A 204 -16.45 -20.73 16.86
C PRO A 204 -17.65 -21.67 16.93
N HIS A 205 -18.15 -22.09 15.76
CA HIS A 205 -19.28 -23.01 15.63
C HIS A 205 -18.84 -24.46 15.40
N SER A 206 -17.55 -24.71 15.17
CA SER A 206 -17.01 -26.03 14.80
C SER A 206 -16.13 -26.63 15.90
N GLU A 207 -16.14 -27.97 15.98
CA GLU A 207 -15.30 -28.78 16.89
C GLU A 207 -13.79 -28.60 16.65
N ASP A 208 -13.39 -28.05 15.50
CA ASP A 208 -12.01 -27.74 15.12
C ASP A 208 -11.46 -26.44 15.76
N GLY A 209 -12.29 -25.66 16.46
CA GLY A 209 -11.87 -24.46 17.19
C GLY A 209 -11.39 -23.28 16.34
N LYS A 210 -11.60 -23.30 15.01
CA LYS A 210 -11.26 -22.19 14.10
C LYS A 210 -12.49 -21.30 13.86
N SER A 211 -12.42 -20.04 14.26
CA SER A 211 -13.45 -19.04 13.99
C SER A 211 -13.42 -18.55 12.54
N ASP A 212 -14.51 -18.66 11.78
CA ASP A 212 -14.49 -18.07 10.44
C ASP A 212 -14.58 -16.54 10.49
N ILE A 213 -13.88 -15.89 9.57
CA ILE A 213 -13.83 -14.43 9.45
C ILE A 213 -14.75 -14.01 8.31
N TYR A 214 -15.56 -13.00 8.56
CA TYR A 214 -16.56 -12.48 7.63
C TYR A 214 -16.26 -11.04 7.27
N ILE A 215 -16.52 -10.69 6.01
CA ILE A 215 -16.41 -9.33 5.48
C ILE A 215 -17.75 -8.88 4.92
N CYS A 216 -18.07 -7.60 5.11
CA CYS A 216 -19.28 -6.99 4.57
C CYS A 216 -19.17 -5.47 4.50
N TRP A 217 -19.92 -4.87 3.59
CA TRP A 217 -20.19 -3.43 3.59
C TRP A 217 -21.11 -3.06 4.75
N GLU A 218 -21.04 -1.81 5.21
CA GLU A 218 -21.90 -1.34 6.31
C GLU A 218 -23.40 -1.54 6.03
N GLU A 219 -23.86 -1.32 4.79
CA GLU A 219 -25.24 -1.57 4.39
C GLU A 219 -25.63 -3.05 4.49
N THR A 220 -24.72 -3.95 4.09
CA THR A 220 -24.94 -5.40 4.12
C THR A 220 -24.80 -5.98 5.52
N PHE A 221 -23.99 -5.34 6.38
CA PHE A 221 -23.82 -5.69 7.78
C PHE A 221 -25.15 -5.54 8.53
N ILE A 222 -25.84 -4.42 8.34
CA ILE A 222 -27.17 -4.16 8.94
C ILE A 222 -28.20 -5.21 8.49
N ARG A 223 -28.05 -5.75 7.28
CA ARG A 223 -28.92 -6.80 6.72
C ARG A 223 -28.52 -8.22 7.10
N GLY A 224 -27.45 -8.40 7.91
CA GLY A 224 -26.95 -9.71 8.31
C GLY A 224 -26.36 -10.55 7.18
N SER A 225 -25.98 -9.93 6.05
CA SER A 225 -25.48 -10.60 4.86
C SER A 225 -23.97 -10.40 4.72
N CYS A 226 -23.20 -10.96 5.66
CA CYS A 226 -21.74 -10.97 5.58
C CYS A 226 -21.24 -12.26 4.95
N LYS A 227 -20.17 -12.15 4.14
CA LYS A 227 -19.61 -13.28 3.41
C LYS A 227 -18.33 -13.75 4.09
N SER A 228 -18.09 -15.05 4.13
CA SER A 228 -16.86 -15.59 4.70
C SER A 228 -15.68 -15.20 3.81
N LEU A 229 -14.62 -14.66 4.42
CA LEU A 229 -13.41 -14.20 3.73
C LEU A 229 -12.77 -15.34 2.92
N VAL A 230 -12.74 -16.56 3.48
CA VAL A 230 -12.21 -17.74 2.79
C VAL A 230 -13.08 -18.09 1.59
N SER A 231 -14.40 -18.06 1.73
CA SER A 231 -15.30 -18.37 0.61
C SER A 231 -15.20 -17.34 -0.52
N CYS A 232 -15.11 -16.06 -0.18
CA CYS A 232 -14.97 -14.99 -1.17
C CYS A 232 -13.62 -15.09 -1.89
N ALA A 233 -12.54 -15.39 -1.17
CA ALA A 233 -11.19 -15.50 -1.74
C ALA A 233 -11.06 -16.61 -2.80
N HIS A 234 -11.87 -17.67 -2.70
CA HIS A 234 -11.89 -18.79 -3.66
C HIS A 234 -13.07 -18.73 -4.64
N SER A 235 -13.94 -17.73 -4.51
CA SER A 235 -15.13 -17.61 -5.34
C SER A 235 -14.76 -17.27 -6.78
N GLN A 236 -15.50 -17.86 -7.72
CA GLN A 236 -15.39 -17.52 -9.13
C GLN A 236 -16.34 -16.40 -9.56
N VAL A 237 -17.22 -15.96 -8.66
CA VAL A 237 -18.17 -14.87 -8.89
C VAL A 237 -17.43 -13.54 -8.96
N ASP A 238 -17.66 -12.76 -10.01
CA ASP A 238 -16.97 -11.48 -10.23
C ASP A 238 -17.18 -10.49 -9.09
N GLU A 239 -18.40 -10.41 -8.53
CA GLU A 239 -18.68 -9.58 -7.35
C GLU A 239 -17.81 -9.93 -6.12
N ASP A 240 -17.55 -11.23 -5.89
CA ASP A 240 -16.70 -11.68 -4.78
C ASP A 240 -15.24 -11.36 -5.04
N LYS A 241 -14.79 -11.49 -6.30
CA LYS A 241 -13.43 -11.11 -6.72
C LYS A 241 -13.20 -9.62 -6.55
N GLU A 242 -14.15 -8.79 -6.97
CA GLU A 242 -14.09 -7.33 -6.78
C GLU A 242 -14.11 -6.95 -5.30
N MET A 243 -14.91 -7.65 -4.49
CA MET A 243 -14.96 -7.45 -3.04
C MET A 243 -13.61 -7.76 -2.37
N ILE A 244 -12.99 -8.89 -2.70
CA ILE A 244 -11.68 -9.28 -2.17
C ILE A 244 -10.58 -8.36 -2.68
N ASP A 245 -10.63 -7.99 -3.95
CA ASP A 245 -9.72 -7.03 -4.55
C ASP A 245 -9.78 -5.70 -3.78
N TYR A 246 -10.97 -5.13 -3.59
CA TYR A 246 -11.18 -3.93 -2.80
C TYR A 246 -10.63 -4.06 -1.37
N TYR A 247 -10.97 -5.16 -0.69
CA TYR A 247 -10.54 -5.42 0.67
C TYR A 247 -9.01 -5.50 0.81
N ARG A 248 -8.32 -6.07 -0.18
CA ARG A 248 -6.85 -6.09 -0.23
C ARG A 248 -6.26 -4.68 -0.26
N HIS A 249 -6.81 -3.80 -1.10
CA HIS A 249 -6.37 -2.40 -1.17
C HIS A 249 -6.70 -1.64 0.13
N GLN A 250 -7.86 -1.92 0.74
CA GLN A 250 -8.21 -1.39 2.07
C GLN A 250 -7.17 -1.78 3.12
N LEU A 251 -6.81 -3.06 3.24
CA LEU A 251 -5.77 -3.50 4.17
C LEU A 251 -4.42 -2.81 3.90
N GLY A 252 -4.08 -2.61 2.62
CA GLY A 252 -2.90 -1.84 2.20
C GLY A 252 -2.92 -0.41 2.73
N LEU A 253 -4.01 0.33 2.51
CA LEU A 253 -4.18 1.69 3.02
C LEU A 253 -4.11 1.73 4.54
N LEU A 254 -4.83 0.86 5.24
CA LEU A 254 -4.83 0.81 6.71
C LEU A 254 -3.41 0.58 7.27
N ALA A 255 -2.65 -0.32 6.66
CA ALA A 255 -1.27 -0.57 7.06
C ALA A 255 -0.37 0.68 6.87
N GLN A 256 -0.48 1.38 5.74
CA GLN A 256 0.30 2.59 5.49
C GLN A 256 -0.12 3.79 6.35
N MET A 257 -1.41 3.87 6.71
CA MET A 257 -1.89 4.87 7.67
C MET A 257 -1.33 4.64 9.07
N CYS A 258 -1.05 3.39 9.46
CA CYS A 258 -0.45 3.05 10.75
C CYS A 258 1.09 3.09 10.76
N GLN A 259 1.74 3.20 9.59
CA GLN A 259 3.21 3.17 9.49
C GLN A 259 3.86 4.25 10.37
N ASP A 260 5.00 3.90 10.99
CA ASP A 260 5.78 4.77 11.90
C ASP A 260 4.97 5.36 13.08
N GLN A 261 4.05 4.56 13.62
CA GLN A 261 3.32 4.80 14.87
C GLN A 261 2.35 5.99 14.80
N GLN A 262 1.58 6.06 13.72
CA GLN A 262 0.51 7.06 13.61
C GLN A 262 -0.67 6.71 14.53
N TYR A 263 -0.64 7.23 15.76
CA TYR A 263 -1.66 6.96 16.78
C TYR A 263 -3.06 7.45 16.41
N LEU A 264 -3.19 8.44 15.52
CA LEU A 264 -4.51 8.86 15.02
C LEU A 264 -5.24 7.76 14.25
N ALA A 265 -4.52 6.80 13.68
CA ALA A 265 -5.10 5.63 13.05
C ALA A 265 -5.18 4.43 14.01
N ILE A 266 -4.10 4.20 14.76
CA ILE A 266 -3.96 3.01 15.63
C ILE A 266 -4.92 3.06 16.82
N ASP A 267 -4.90 4.17 17.57
CA ASP A 267 -5.66 4.34 18.81
C ASP A 267 -5.95 5.84 19.03
N PRO A 268 -6.88 6.42 18.24
CA PRO A 268 -7.15 7.84 18.26
C PRO A 268 -7.74 8.31 19.59
N PRO A 269 -7.45 9.55 20.02
CA PRO A 269 -8.13 10.17 21.15
C PRO A 269 -9.65 10.22 20.94
N PRO A 270 -10.47 9.88 21.96
CA PRO A 270 -11.94 9.83 21.82
C PRO A 270 -12.57 11.14 21.31
N GLU A 271 -11.96 12.29 21.59
CA GLU A 271 -12.48 13.60 21.19
C GLU A 271 -12.44 13.80 19.66
N ARG A 272 -11.55 13.08 18.96
CA ARG A 272 -11.40 13.19 17.49
C ARG A 272 -12.47 12.42 16.73
N LYS A 273 -13.19 11.49 17.37
CA LYS A 273 -14.23 10.65 16.76
C LYS A 273 -13.78 9.91 15.49
N LEU A 274 -12.50 9.54 15.42
CA LEU A 274 -11.97 8.75 14.31
C LEU A 274 -12.23 7.26 14.55
N LEU A 275 -12.31 6.50 13.46
CA LEU A 275 -12.36 5.05 13.51
C LEU A 275 -11.08 4.50 14.15
N ASN A 276 -11.21 3.75 15.24
CA ASN A 276 -10.08 3.14 15.94
C ASN A 276 -9.72 1.80 15.29
N LEU A 277 -8.65 1.78 14.49
CA LEU A 277 -8.30 0.58 13.73
C LEU A 277 -7.91 -0.60 14.63
N SER A 278 -7.36 -0.33 15.82
CA SER A 278 -6.97 -1.41 16.73
C SER A 278 -8.17 -2.10 17.39
N SER A 279 -9.31 -1.40 17.53
CA SER A 279 -10.57 -2.00 17.99
C SER A 279 -11.32 -2.70 16.86
N GLU A 280 -11.31 -2.13 15.64
CA GLU A 280 -11.96 -2.73 14.46
C GLU A 280 -11.25 -4.02 14.01
N LEU A 281 -9.92 -4.04 14.07
CA LEU A 281 -9.09 -5.18 13.66
C LEU A 281 -8.23 -5.64 14.84
N PRO A 282 -8.82 -6.32 15.83
CA PRO A 282 -8.11 -6.74 17.04
C PRO A 282 -7.03 -7.78 16.72
N ILE A 283 -6.00 -7.85 17.58
CA ILE A 283 -4.83 -8.71 17.36
C ILE A 283 -5.19 -10.18 17.12
N GLY A 284 -6.20 -10.72 17.83
CA GLY A 284 -6.66 -12.10 17.65
C GLY A 284 -7.21 -12.38 16.25
N LEU A 285 -7.96 -11.42 15.68
CA LEU A 285 -8.51 -11.51 14.34
C LEU A 285 -7.40 -11.50 13.29
N VAL A 286 -6.51 -10.50 13.37
CA VAL A 286 -5.40 -10.37 12.42
C VAL A 286 -4.48 -11.59 12.46
N LEU A 287 -4.17 -12.10 13.67
CA LEU A 287 -3.37 -13.31 13.86
C LEU A 287 -4.01 -14.51 13.18
N GLN A 288 -5.32 -14.67 13.31
CA GLN A 288 -6.04 -15.77 12.68
C GLN A 288 -6.00 -15.69 11.15
N CYS A 289 -6.15 -14.50 10.57
CA CYS A 289 -6.01 -14.32 9.12
C CYS A 289 -4.61 -14.72 8.63
N ILE A 290 -3.55 -14.43 9.39
CA ILE A 290 -2.19 -14.79 9.02
C ILE A 290 -1.97 -16.31 9.14
N ALA A 291 -2.54 -16.94 10.16
CA ALA A 291 -2.40 -18.36 10.44
C ALA A 291 -3.24 -19.27 9.53
N ASP A 292 -4.37 -18.79 9.00
CA ASP A 292 -5.27 -19.61 8.19
C ASP A 292 -4.69 -19.91 6.79
N ASN A 293 -4.14 -21.11 6.63
CA ASN A 293 -3.60 -21.58 5.36
C ASN A 293 -4.64 -21.77 4.23
N ARG A 294 -5.95 -21.67 4.55
CA ARG A 294 -7.00 -21.65 3.52
C ARG A 294 -7.02 -20.32 2.76
N LEU A 295 -6.48 -19.25 3.33
CA LEU A 295 -6.43 -17.94 2.67
C LEU A 295 -5.26 -17.84 1.68
N PRO A 296 -5.45 -17.16 0.53
CA PRO A 296 -4.38 -16.84 -0.40
C PRO A 296 -3.19 -16.09 0.24
N CYS A 297 -1.98 -16.31 -0.30
CA CYS A 297 -0.74 -15.76 0.26
C CYS A 297 -0.70 -14.23 0.24
N ASP A 298 -1.29 -13.60 -0.76
CA ASP A 298 -1.36 -12.13 -0.91
C ASP A 298 -2.22 -11.46 0.18
N ILE A 299 -3.36 -12.06 0.53
CA ILE A 299 -4.22 -11.58 1.62
C ILE A 299 -3.53 -11.78 2.97
N ARG A 300 -2.92 -12.96 3.19
CA ARG A 300 -2.12 -13.22 4.39
C ARG A 300 -0.95 -12.24 4.52
N ALA A 301 -0.29 -11.89 3.41
CA ALA A 301 0.77 -10.90 3.39
C ALA A 301 0.25 -9.51 3.77
N SER A 302 -0.92 -9.12 3.28
CA SER A 302 -1.58 -7.86 3.64
C SER A 302 -1.89 -7.79 5.15
N PHE A 303 -2.39 -8.88 5.74
CA PHE A 303 -2.60 -8.95 7.20
C PHE A 303 -1.29 -8.98 7.99
N ALA A 304 -0.23 -9.63 7.50
CA ALA A 304 1.10 -9.62 8.13
C ALA A 304 1.69 -8.20 8.18
N ARG A 305 1.57 -7.45 7.07
CA ARG A 305 1.95 -6.03 7.01
C ARG A 305 1.12 -5.17 7.97
N LEU A 306 -0.19 -5.41 8.03
CA LEU A 306 -1.06 -4.70 8.97
C LEU A 306 -0.69 -5.01 10.43
N MET A 307 -0.44 -6.28 10.77
CA MET A 307 -0.01 -6.72 12.10
C MET A 307 1.25 -5.96 12.55
N LEU A 308 2.22 -5.82 11.64
CA LEU A 308 3.45 -5.08 11.90
C LEU A 308 3.17 -3.65 12.36
N HIS A 309 2.41 -2.88 11.58
CA HIS A 309 2.20 -1.45 11.83
C HIS A 309 1.12 -1.14 12.86
N LEU A 310 0.09 -1.98 12.98
CA LEU A 310 -1.05 -1.75 13.88
C LEU A 310 -0.78 -2.24 15.31
N HIS A 311 -0.12 -3.40 15.46
CA HIS A 311 -0.04 -4.12 16.74
C HIS A 311 1.38 -4.32 17.26
N VAL A 312 2.37 -4.55 16.39
CA VAL A 312 3.76 -4.86 16.81
C VAL A 312 4.59 -3.61 17.06
N VAL A 313 4.64 -2.69 16.09
CA VAL A 313 5.47 -1.47 16.19
C VAL A 313 4.74 -0.43 17.06
N ARG A 314 4.86 -0.58 18.38
CA ARG A 314 4.32 0.37 19.37
C ARG A 314 5.40 0.79 20.35
N GLY A 315 5.73 2.09 20.38
CA GLY A 315 6.74 2.64 21.27
C GLY A 315 8.18 2.41 20.80
N SER A 316 9.13 2.45 21.74
CA SER A 316 10.55 2.31 21.40
C SER A 316 11.01 0.85 21.37
N PRO A 317 11.88 0.46 20.43
CA PRO A 317 12.47 -0.88 20.42
C PRO A 317 13.34 -1.11 21.66
N VAL A 318 13.54 -2.37 22.02
CA VAL A 318 14.36 -2.75 23.16
C VAL A 318 15.84 -2.57 22.82
N THR A 319 16.61 -1.99 23.74
CA THR A 319 18.06 -1.89 23.59
C THR A 319 18.70 -3.28 23.73
N ALA A 320 19.42 -3.70 22.69
CA ALA A 320 20.08 -5.02 22.68
C ALA A 320 21.12 -5.17 23.79
N VAL A 321 21.82 -4.08 24.13
CA VAL A 321 22.86 -4.06 25.16
C VAL A 321 22.45 -3.11 26.28
N ARG A 322 22.28 -3.66 27.49
CA ARG A 322 22.12 -2.88 28.72
C ARG A 322 23.50 -2.47 29.25
N HIS A 323 23.88 -1.22 29.01
CA HIS A 323 25.16 -0.65 29.47
C HIS A 323 25.18 -0.38 30.98
N ALA A 324 24.05 0.01 31.55
CA ALA A 324 23.90 0.23 32.98
C ALA A 324 23.26 -0.99 33.64
N ARG A 325 23.86 -1.46 34.73
CA ARG A 325 23.33 -2.56 35.57
C ARG A 325 23.52 -2.19 37.03
N LEU A 326 22.56 -2.59 37.87
CA LEU A 326 22.72 -2.51 39.31
C LEU A 326 23.54 -3.71 39.78
N TRP A 327 24.55 -3.46 40.62
CA TRP A 327 25.41 -4.51 41.17
C TRP A 327 24.61 -5.64 41.85
N ARG A 328 23.51 -5.28 42.52
CA ARG A 328 22.63 -6.22 43.23
C ARG A 328 21.85 -7.17 42.31
N ASP A 329 21.68 -6.82 41.05
CA ASP A 329 20.88 -7.58 40.08
C ASP A 329 21.75 -8.53 39.24
N ILE A 330 23.06 -8.57 39.49
CA ILE A 330 23.99 -9.46 38.79
C ILE A 330 23.98 -10.80 39.53
N PRO A 331 23.46 -11.88 38.91
CA PRO A 331 23.47 -13.20 39.54
C PRO A 331 24.89 -13.77 39.54
N GLU A 332 25.18 -14.65 40.51
CA GLU A 332 26.48 -15.34 40.61
C GLU A 332 26.69 -16.35 39.45
N GLU A 333 25.61 -16.92 38.93
CA GLU A 333 25.60 -17.81 37.77
C GLU A 333 24.65 -17.29 36.68
N VAL A 334 25.05 -17.45 35.42
CA VAL A 334 24.27 -17.01 34.26
C VAL A 334 23.98 -18.21 33.35
N SER A 335 22.71 -18.48 33.10
CA SER A 335 22.26 -19.44 32.10
C SER A 335 21.24 -18.83 31.14
N VAL A 336 21.15 -19.39 29.93
CA VAL A 336 20.19 -18.96 28.91
C VAL A 336 18.74 -19.00 29.41
N LYS A 337 18.39 -20.02 30.21
CA LYS A 337 17.04 -20.21 30.77
C LYS A 337 16.69 -19.21 31.87
N GLN A 338 17.68 -18.76 32.65
CA GLN A 338 17.46 -17.72 33.67
C GLN A 338 17.29 -16.33 33.02
N TYR A 339 17.96 -16.10 31.88
CA TYR A 339 17.85 -14.83 31.14
C TYR A 339 16.47 -14.62 30.49
N SER A 340 15.70 -15.67 30.23
CA SER A 340 14.41 -15.60 29.52
C SER A 340 13.19 -15.26 30.40
N ASN A 341 13.26 -15.39 31.73
CA ASN A 341 12.07 -15.45 32.60
C ASN A 341 11.55 -14.09 33.13
N ALA A 342 11.90 -12.97 32.50
CA ALA A 342 11.71 -11.64 33.09
C ALA A 342 10.51 -10.82 32.55
N MET A 343 9.61 -11.37 31.72
CA MET A 343 8.65 -10.52 31.00
C MET A 343 7.33 -11.21 30.62
N GLU A 344 6.46 -11.55 31.58
CA GLU A 344 5.15 -12.16 31.26
C GLU A 344 4.06 -11.72 32.23
N ASP A 345 3.06 -10.95 31.76
CA ASP A 345 1.69 -10.96 32.31
C ASP A 345 0.70 -10.04 31.55
N SER A 346 0.64 -10.13 30.21
CA SER A 346 -0.46 -9.46 29.49
C SER A 346 -1.03 -10.31 28.36
N ILE A 347 -2.35 -10.19 28.14
CA ILE A 347 -3.07 -10.86 27.04
C ILE A 347 -2.45 -10.47 25.68
N ARG A 348 -2.05 -9.21 25.51
CA ARG A 348 -1.33 -8.74 24.33
C ARG A 348 0.00 -9.49 24.14
N THR A 349 0.76 -9.68 25.23
CA THR A 349 2.00 -10.47 25.20
C THR A 349 1.73 -11.91 24.78
N LYS A 350 0.61 -12.52 25.22
CA LYS A 350 0.21 -13.87 24.78
C LYS A 350 -0.05 -13.94 23.27
N HIS A 351 -0.83 -13.01 22.72
CA HIS A 351 -1.09 -12.99 21.27
C HIS A 351 0.18 -12.74 20.46
N LEU A 352 1.08 -11.87 20.93
CA LEU A 352 2.36 -11.62 20.26
C LEU A 352 3.32 -12.80 20.36
N LYS A 353 3.28 -13.56 21.45
CA LYS A 353 3.97 -14.85 21.55
C LYS A 353 3.41 -15.88 20.57
N ASN A 354 2.08 -15.97 20.44
CA ASN A 354 1.46 -16.82 19.43
C ASN A 354 1.89 -16.40 18.01
N MET A 355 2.06 -15.10 17.75
CA MET A 355 2.64 -14.62 16.48
C MET A 355 4.07 -15.10 16.28
N CYS A 356 4.92 -15.09 17.31
CA CYS A 356 6.27 -15.66 17.24
C CYS A 356 6.23 -17.14 16.81
N THR A 357 5.31 -17.92 17.40
CA THR A 357 5.10 -19.33 17.04
C THR A 357 4.68 -19.49 15.58
N ILE A 358 3.71 -18.69 15.10
CA ILE A 358 3.26 -18.74 13.70
C ILE A 358 4.41 -18.41 12.73
N VAL A 359 5.23 -17.42 13.06
CA VAL A 359 6.42 -17.06 12.28
C VAL A 359 7.40 -18.22 12.25
N GLU A 360 7.69 -18.84 13.39
CA GLU A 360 8.59 -19.99 13.49
C GLU A 360 8.07 -21.18 12.67
N GLU A 361 6.80 -21.56 12.83
CA GLU A 361 6.16 -22.64 12.08
C GLU A 361 6.21 -22.40 10.56
N TYR A 362 5.99 -21.17 10.13
CA TYR A 362 6.10 -20.79 8.72
C TYR A 362 7.53 -20.94 8.20
N LEU A 363 8.53 -20.43 8.93
CA LEU A 363 9.94 -20.52 8.55
C LEU A 363 10.45 -21.97 8.57
N GLU A 364 10.01 -22.79 9.52
CA GLU A 364 10.30 -24.22 9.53
C GLU A 364 9.63 -24.95 8.37
N GLY A 365 8.40 -24.57 8.02
CA GLY A 365 7.71 -25.05 6.83
C GLY A 365 8.49 -24.75 5.55
N LEU A 366 9.02 -23.52 5.42
CA LEU A 366 9.91 -23.15 4.31
C LEU A 366 11.19 -23.98 4.32
N LYS A 367 11.81 -24.18 5.49
CA LYS A 367 13.01 -25.01 5.65
C LYS A 367 12.81 -26.44 5.17
N LYS A 368 11.63 -27.04 5.42
CA LYS A 368 11.28 -28.39 4.94
C LYS A 368 11.13 -28.47 3.42
N LYS A 369 10.80 -27.36 2.76
CA LYS A 369 10.68 -27.27 1.30
C LYS A 369 12.02 -27.04 0.58
N ILE A 370 13.12 -26.82 1.32
CA ILE A 370 14.44 -26.54 0.74
C ILE A 370 14.95 -27.77 0.00
N VAL A 371 15.27 -27.59 -1.28
CA VAL A 371 16.00 -28.56 -2.10
C VAL A 371 17.45 -28.08 -2.21
N ILE A 372 18.41 -28.98 -1.99
CA ILE A 372 19.84 -28.65 -2.04
C ILE A 372 20.18 -28.12 -3.43
N GLY A 373 20.71 -26.89 -3.50
CA GLY A 373 21.14 -26.24 -4.74
C GLY A 373 20.08 -25.37 -5.43
N GLU A 374 18.87 -25.26 -4.88
CA GLU A 374 17.83 -24.35 -5.37
C GLU A 374 17.58 -23.20 -4.38
N PRO A 375 17.34 -21.97 -4.86
CA PRO A 375 16.98 -20.86 -3.99
C PRO A 375 15.59 -21.11 -3.39
N VAL A 376 15.44 -20.79 -2.10
CA VAL A 376 14.16 -20.91 -1.38
C VAL A 376 13.10 -19.97 -1.96
N LEU A 377 13.51 -18.76 -2.33
CA LEU A 377 12.69 -17.79 -3.05
C LEU A 377 12.86 -18.02 -4.55
N LYS A 378 11.75 -18.24 -5.26
CA LYS A 378 11.77 -18.53 -6.68
C LYS A 378 11.44 -17.28 -7.48
N ASP A 379 12.25 -16.96 -8.48
CA ASP A 379 12.08 -15.75 -9.32
C ASP A 379 10.92 -15.86 -10.34
N SER A 380 10.20 -16.98 -10.35
CA SER A 380 9.08 -17.19 -11.28
C SER A 380 7.81 -16.48 -10.81
N ALA A 381 7.06 -15.92 -11.76
CA ALA A 381 5.83 -15.15 -11.48
C ALA A 381 4.80 -15.92 -10.63
N GLY A 382 4.71 -17.24 -10.78
CA GLY A 382 3.80 -18.09 -9.99
C GLY A 382 4.11 -18.16 -8.49
N TYR A 383 5.30 -17.71 -8.07
CA TYR A 383 5.70 -17.65 -6.66
C TYR A 383 5.71 -16.23 -6.10
N CYS A 384 5.25 -15.22 -6.86
CA CYS A 384 5.24 -13.83 -6.44
C CYS A 384 4.50 -13.63 -5.09
N ASP A 385 3.33 -14.25 -4.94
CA ASP A 385 2.52 -14.12 -3.72
C ASP A 385 3.15 -14.86 -2.52
N GLU A 386 3.77 -16.02 -2.73
CA GLU A 386 4.49 -16.75 -1.67
C GLU A 386 5.75 -15.98 -1.24
N ASN A 387 6.50 -15.42 -2.18
CA ASN A 387 7.65 -14.57 -1.90
C ASN A 387 7.23 -13.29 -1.16
N ARG A 388 6.10 -12.68 -1.55
CA ARG A 388 5.53 -11.51 -0.88
C ARG A 388 5.13 -11.84 0.56
N LEU A 389 4.46 -12.96 0.80
CA LEU A 389 4.15 -13.42 2.16
C LEU A 389 5.43 -13.65 2.96
N THR A 390 6.43 -14.30 2.37
CA THR A 390 7.73 -14.54 3.03
C THR A 390 8.40 -13.23 3.44
N PHE A 391 8.40 -12.23 2.56
CA PHE A 391 8.95 -10.90 2.83
C PHE A 391 8.26 -10.24 4.03
N GLU A 392 6.94 -10.27 4.09
CA GLU A 392 6.18 -9.67 5.20
C GLU A 392 6.40 -10.44 6.51
N ILE A 393 6.43 -11.78 6.47
CA ILE A 393 6.69 -12.61 7.66
C ILE A 393 8.10 -12.39 8.21
N VAL A 394 9.12 -12.31 7.37
CA VAL A 394 10.51 -12.02 7.79
C VAL A 394 10.62 -10.60 8.35
N THR A 395 9.94 -9.63 7.73
CA THR A 395 9.89 -8.24 8.23
C THR A 395 9.22 -8.17 9.60
N LEU A 396 8.13 -8.92 9.79
CA LEU A 396 7.45 -9.07 11.07
C LEU A 396 8.35 -9.75 12.11
N ALA A 397 9.07 -10.82 11.74
CA ALA A 397 10.01 -11.52 12.61
C ALA A 397 11.10 -10.58 13.14
N ARG A 398 11.67 -9.75 12.24
CA ARG A 398 12.66 -8.73 12.59
C ARG A 398 12.09 -7.73 13.61
N ALA A 399 10.88 -7.22 13.39
CA ALA A 399 10.25 -6.30 14.32
C ALA A 399 9.96 -6.97 15.67
N LEU A 400 9.40 -8.19 15.66
CA LEU A 400 9.13 -8.93 16.89
C LEU A 400 10.40 -9.14 17.74
N ALA A 401 11.54 -9.40 17.09
CA ALA A 401 12.84 -9.48 17.75
C ALA A 401 13.32 -8.13 18.30
N GLN A 402 13.21 -7.05 17.51
CA GLN A 402 13.61 -5.69 17.93
C GLN A 402 12.80 -5.16 19.12
N PHE A 403 11.53 -5.54 19.21
CA PHE A 403 10.65 -5.17 20.33
C PHE A 403 10.69 -6.16 21.50
N GLY A 404 11.55 -7.19 21.43
CA GLY A 404 11.84 -8.08 22.55
C GLY A 404 10.73 -9.09 22.86
N PHE A 405 9.93 -9.50 21.86
CA PHE A 405 8.88 -10.51 22.05
C PHE A 405 9.40 -11.96 22.00
N TYR A 406 10.61 -12.17 21.50
CA TYR A 406 11.29 -13.46 21.53
C TYR A 406 12.13 -13.60 22.80
N SER A 407 12.12 -14.80 23.41
CA SER A 407 13.13 -15.14 24.40
C SER A 407 14.50 -15.30 23.71
N PHE A 408 15.59 -15.27 24.49
CA PHE A 408 16.92 -15.49 23.92
C PHE A 408 17.05 -16.89 23.28
N SER A 409 16.41 -17.91 23.85
CA SER A 409 16.38 -19.25 23.26
C SER A 409 15.65 -19.27 21.91
N ASP A 410 14.56 -18.52 21.79
CA ASP A 410 13.78 -18.48 20.56
C ASP A 410 14.48 -17.65 19.47
N LEU A 411 15.19 -16.59 19.85
CA LEU A 411 16.06 -15.85 18.93
C LEU A 411 17.14 -16.73 18.29
N LEU A 412 17.72 -17.67 19.06
CA LEU A 412 18.70 -18.62 18.52
C LEU A 412 18.07 -19.55 17.47
N LYS A 413 16.86 -20.07 17.73
CA LYS A 413 16.12 -20.89 16.76
C LYS A 413 15.75 -20.09 15.51
N LEU A 414 15.25 -18.87 15.69
CA LEU A 414 14.91 -17.97 14.61
C LEU A 414 16.14 -17.70 13.72
N ALA A 415 17.29 -17.40 14.32
CA ALA A 415 18.53 -17.19 13.59
C ALA A 415 18.95 -18.43 12.78
N GLN A 416 18.86 -19.63 13.37
CA GLN A 416 19.15 -20.88 12.66
C GLN A 416 18.21 -21.13 11.47
N ASN A 417 16.92 -20.84 11.62
CA ASN A 417 15.94 -20.99 10.55
C ASN A 417 16.17 -19.98 9.42
N LEU A 418 16.45 -18.72 9.76
CA LEU A 418 16.76 -17.69 8.77
C LEU A 418 18.06 -17.99 8.01
N LEU A 419 19.11 -18.43 8.72
CA LEU A 419 20.38 -18.83 8.09
C LEU A 419 20.18 -20.00 7.13
N ALA A 420 19.41 -21.02 7.50
CA ALA A 420 19.12 -22.14 6.61
C ALA A 420 18.43 -21.67 5.30
N ILE A 421 17.54 -20.69 5.39
CA ILE A 421 16.86 -20.12 4.23
C ILE A 421 17.82 -19.31 3.34
N THR A 422 18.75 -18.55 3.93
CA THR A 422 19.73 -17.74 3.17
C THR A 422 20.89 -18.55 2.60
N ASP A 423 21.34 -19.60 3.31
CA ASP A 423 22.52 -20.40 2.96
C ASP A 423 22.28 -21.39 1.82
N SER A 424 21.03 -21.54 1.37
CA SER A 424 20.62 -22.39 0.23
C SER A 424 21.22 -21.96 -1.13
N ASN A 425 22.15 -21.00 -1.14
CA ASN A 425 22.82 -20.49 -2.32
C ASN A 425 24.36 -20.65 -2.26
N PRO A 426 24.92 -21.88 -2.22
CA PRO A 426 26.30 -22.05 -2.59
C PRO A 426 26.39 -21.95 -4.12
N LYS A 427 26.92 -20.84 -4.64
CA LYS A 427 27.57 -20.88 -5.97
C LYS A 427 28.53 -22.07 -5.94
N PRO A 428 28.52 -23.00 -6.90
CA PRO A 428 29.57 -23.99 -6.97
C PRO A 428 30.89 -23.22 -7.09
N ILE A 429 31.74 -23.37 -6.09
CA ILE A 429 33.13 -22.92 -6.17
C ILE A 429 33.68 -23.66 -7.38
N SER A 430 33.88 -22.93 -8.47
CA SER A 430 34.64 -23.43 -9.60
C SER A 430 36.05 -23.64 -9.07
N ASN A 431 36.38 -24.89 -8.77
CA ASN A 431 37.75 -25.30 -8.54
C ASN A 431 38.52 -25.03 -9.84
N HIS A 432 39.28 -23.94 -9.86
CA HIS A 432 40.38 -23.74 -10.78
C HIS A 432 41.63 -24.47 -10.29
#